data_AF-Q2WAA2-F1
#
_entry.id   AF-Q2WAA2-F1
#
_cell.length_a   1.000
_cell.length_b   1.000
_cell.length_c   1.000
_cell.angle_alpha   90.00
_cell.angle_beta   90.00
_cell.angle_gamma   90.00
#
_symmetry.space_group_name_H-M   'P 1'
#
loop_
_entity.id
_entity.type
_entity.pdbx_description
1 polymer ?
#
loop_
_entity_poly.entity_id
_entity_poly.type
_entity_poly.pdbx_seq_one_letter_code
_entity_poly.pdbx_strand_id
1 'polypeptide(L)'
;MGNVGGKGLAVYLERRRRVWYAFHDIPADVREALGGHARFTQTLQTEDRKTAERRAAPLKSSWLALIEEARKGGREHLEKDAEFWRKTLLTTPEEYRDMTLEAIAEERRERVERALDRAGFTDYREEGAMDLPEVQEAYRFEAVATGRLVKLDTHLDEWVATLTNEAKTKDMKRATVLRFAEEFPYVSDVKGKDVQRWVNRLASQEQKKAKTIQRILSEVRGYWSYLISLEVVPVDRQVLEDDQGRACLLAAPQPRLPLSPCPA
;
A
#
# COMPACT_ATOMS: atom_id res chain seq x y z
N MET A 1 -40.05 21.61 13.46
CA MET A 1 -38.91 22.51 13.15
C MET A 1 -37.91 22.36 14.29
N GLY A 2 -36.74 21.77 14.04
CA GLY A 2 -35.80 21.43 15.11
C GLY A 2 -34.37 21.21 14.60
N ASN A 3 -33.67 22.33 14.42
CA ASN A 3 -32.22 22.53 14.54
C ASN A 3 -31.28 21.54 13.79
N VAL A 4 -31.02 21.82 12.51
CA VAL A 4 -29.88 21.27 11.76
C VAL A 4 -28.62 22.05 12.17
N GLY A 5 -28.08 21.73 13.35
CA GLY A 5 -26.86 22.34 13.85
C GLY A 5 -25.65 21.88 13.03
N GLY A 6 -25.05 22.78 12.26
CA GLY A 6 -23.78 22.55 11.58
C GLY A 6 -22.69 22.15 12.58
N LYS A 7 -22.41 20.85 12.68
CA LYS A 7 -21.24 20.30 13.35
C LYS A 7 -20.15 20.15 12.30
N GLY A 8 -19.20 21.07 12.25
CA GLY A 8 -18.02 20.94 11.42
C GLY A 8 -16.96 21.99 11.77
N LEU A 9 -15.69 21.59 11.70
CA LEU A 9 -14.47 22.42 11.58
C LEU A 9 -13.67 22.76 12.85
N ALA A 10 -13.80 22.04 13.97
CA ALA A 10 -12.93 22.24 15.13
C ALA A 10 -12.17 20.97 15.52
N VAL A 11 -10.84 21.09 15.71
CA VAL A 11 -10.07 20.06 16.40
C VAL A 11 -10.59 19.97 17.83
N TYR A 12 -11.08 18.81 18.24
CA TYR A 12 -11.46 18.55 19.62
C TYR A 12 -10.51 17.57 20.27
N LEU A 13 -10.34 17.74 21.57
CA LEU A 13 -9.46 16.91 22.38
C LEU A 13 -10.29 15.93 23.20
N GLU A 14 -9.99 14.64 23.07
CA GLU A 14 -10.59 13.59 23.91
C GLU A 14 -9.48 12.94 24.74
N ARG A 15 -9.75 12.68 26.01
CA ARG A 15 -8.80 11.96 26.86
C ARG A 15 -9.18 10.48 26.86
N ARG A 16 -8.26 9.63 26.41
CA ARG A 16 -8.41 8.16 26.44
C ARG A 16 -7.23 7.54 27.16
N ARG A 17 -7.51 6.63 28.11
CA ARG A 17 -6.51 5.91 28.93
C ARG A 17 -5.36 6.83 29.41
N ARG A 18 -5.75 7.98 29.99
CA ARG A 18 -4.90 9.05 30.53
C ARG A 18 -4.22 9.98 29.52
N VAL A 19 -4.15 9.63 28.25
CA VAL A 19 -3.51 10.42 27.19
C VAL A 19 -4.52 11.19 26.36
N TRP A 20 -4.12 12.36 25.86
CA TRP A 20 -4.94 13.18 24.99
C TRP A 20 -4.82 12.78 23.52
N TYR A 21 -5.95 12.80 22.83
CA TYR A 21 -6.09 12.61 21.40
C TYR A 21 -6.70 13.86 20.78
N ALA A 22 -6.24 14.22 19.58
CA ALA A 22 -6.87 15.21 18.73
C ALA A 22 -7.74 14.52 17.68
N PHE A 23 -8.94 15.05 17.49
CA PHE A 23 -9.89 14.63 16.47
C PHE A 23 -10.32 15.83 15.63
N HIS A 24 -10.55 15.64 14.33
CA HIS A 24 -11.10 16.67 13.46
C HIS A 24 -12.09 16.08 12.47
N ASP A 25 -13.36 16.49 12.55
CA ASP A 25 -14.40 15.98 11.65
C ASP A 25 -14.16 16.44 10.21
N ILE A 26 -14.29 15.51 9.26
CA ILE A 26 -14.08 15.72 7.83
C ILE A 26 -15.42 16.03 7.17
N PRO A 27 -15.53 17.12 6.38
CA PRO A 27 -16.75 17.50 5.68
C PRO A 27 -17.22 16.44 4.66
N ALA A 28 -18.54 16.21 4.58
CA ALA A 28 -19.18 15.15 3.77
C ALA A 28 -18.75 15.17 2.29
N ASP A 29 -18.57 16.37 1.74
CA ASP A 29 -18.15 16.67 0.37
C ASP A 29 -16.74 16.17 0.02
N VAL A 30 -15.83 16.10 0.99
CA VAL A 30 -14.45 15.64 0.78
C VAL A 30 -14.20 14.24 1.30
N ARG A 31 -15.19 13.62 1.95
CA ARG A 31 -15.02 12.30 2.55
C ARG A 31 -14.60 11.28 1.50
N GLU A 32 -15.28 11.24 0.36
CA GLU A 32 -14.92 10.30 -0.71
C GLU A 32 -13.51 10.52 -1.25
N ALA A 33 -13.05 11.77 -1.31
CA ALA A 33 -11.69 12.09 -1.71
C ALA A 33 -10.67 11.68 -0.63
N LEU A 34 -10.96 11.91 0.66
CA LEU A 34 -10.13 11.51 1.80
C LEU A 34 -10.46 10.08 2.27
N GLY A 35 -10.41 9.09 1.38
CA GLY A 35 -10.52 7.67 1.76
C GLY A 35 -11.84 7.28 2.47
N GLY A 36 -12.87 8.10 2.33
CA GLY A 36 -14.16 7.98 2.97
C GLY A 36 -14.27 8.61 4.35
N HIS A 37 -13.19 9.03 5.04
CA HIS A 37 -13.12 9.30 6.49
C HIS A 37 -14.16 10.29 7.05
N ALA A 38 -14.67 10.01 8.25
CA ALA A 38 -15.57 10.93 8.96
C ALA A 38 -14.81 11.94 9.83
N ARG A 39 -13.60 11.58 10.29
CA ARG A 39 -12.73 12.43 11.10
C ARG A 39 -11.25 12.03 10.95
N PHE A 40 -10.33 12.97 11.13
CA PHE A 40 -8.94 12.68 11.42
C PHE A 40 -8.76 12.38 12.91
N THR A 41 -7.82 11.49 13.24
CA THR A 41 -7.51 11.09 14.62
C THR A 41 -5.99 11.07 14.81
N GLN A 42 -5.48 11.65 15.90
CA GLN A 42 -4.06 11.54 16.26
C GLN A 42 -3.84 11.59 17.76
N THR A 43 -2.99 10.70 18.29
CA THR A 43 -2.53 10.76 19.68
C THR A 43 -1.60 11.95 19.89
N LEU A 44 -1.79 12.68 20.99
CA LEU A 44 -0.95 13.81 21.37
C LEU A 44 0.14 13.40 22.37
N GLN A 45 0.21 12.12 22.76
CA GLN A 45 1.29 11.52 23.54
C GLN A 45 1.61 12.31 24.83
N THR A 46 0.56 12.78 25.50
CA THR A 46 0.68 13.55 26.74
C THR A 46 -0.56 13.37 27.58
N GLU A 47 -0.39 13.32 28.91
CA GLU A 47 -1.51 13.34 29.86
C GLU A 47 -1.92 14.77 30.24
N ASP A 48 -1.06 15.77 29.97
CA ASP A 48 -1.29 17.17 30.29
C ASP A 48 -2.08 17.88 29.19
N ARG A 49 -3.22 18.46 29.58
CA ARG A 49 -4.13 19.17 28.69
C ARG A 49 -3.48 20.38 28.02
N LYS A 50 -2.68 21.17 28.74
CA LYS A 50 -2.02 22.37 28.16
C LYS A 50 -0.96 21.97 27.13
N THR A 51 -0.28 20.86 27.36
CA THR A 51 0.68 20.30 26.40
C THR A 51 -0.04 19.69 25.20
N ALA A 52 -1.19 19.05 25.40
CA ALA A 52 -2.05 18.54 24.34
C ALA A 52 -2.54 19.66 23.41
N GLU A 53 -3.07 20.76 23.97
CA GLU A 53 -3.55 21.91 23.20
C GLU A 53 -2.43 22.52 22.34
N ARG A 54 -1.21 22.64 22.88
CA ARG A 54 -0.03 23.11 22.12
C ARG A 54 0.35 22.16 20.98
N ARG A 55 0.30 20.85 21.21
CA ARG A 55 0.61 19.82 20.19
C ARG A 55 -0.48 19.71 19.11
N ALA A 56 -1.74 19.98 19.46
CA ALA A 56 -2.86 19.93 18.53
C ALA A 56 -2.95 21.15 17.59
N ALA A 57 -2.41 22.31 18.00
CA ALA A 57 -2.41 23.53 17.20
C ALA A 57 -1.85 23.36 15.76
N PRO A 58 -0.66 22.76 15.53
CA PRO A 58 -0.16 22.54 14.18
C PRO A 58 -0.94 21.46 13.40
N LEU A 59 -1.58 20.52 14.09
CA LEU A 59 -2.39 19.46 13.43
C LEU A 59 -3.62 20.04 12.76
N LYS A 60 -4.25 21.05 13.37
CA LYS A 60 -5.40 21.75 12.78
C LYS A 60 -5.07 22.30 11.40
N SER A 61 -3.96 23.02 11.25
CA SER A 61 -3.53 23.58 9.96
C SER A 61 -3.23 22.48 8.94
N SER A 62 -2.58 21.39 9.37
CA SER A 62 -2.26 20.26 8.49
C SER A 62 -3.53 19.57 7.97
N TRP A 63 -4.50 19.33 8.84
CA TRP A 63 -5.76 18.67 8.48
C TRP A 63 -6.66 19.55 7.61
N LEU A 64 -6.71 20.85 7.86
CA LEU A 64 -7.43 21.79 6.99
C LEU A 64 -6.80 21.85 5.59
N ALA A 65 -5.46 21.82 5.49
CA ALA A 65 -4.77 21.76 4.21
C ALA A 65 -5.09 20.46 3.44
N LEU A 66 -5.16 19.32 4.14
CA LEU A 66 -5.58 18.04 3.54
C LEU A 66 -7.02 18.06 3.03
N ILE A 67 -7.95 18.68 3.77
CA ILE A 67 -9.35 18.85 3.35
C ILE A 67 -9.44 19.71 2.09
N GLU A 68 -8.73 20.83 2.05
CA GLU A 68 -8.70 21.71 0.88
C GLU A 68 -8.04 21.06 -0.34
N GLU A 69 -7.03 20.23 -0.13
CA GLU A 69 -6.41 19.49 -1.22
C GLU A 69 -7.33 18.38 -1.75
N ALA A 70 -8.04 17.69 -0.87
CA ALA A 70 -9.02 16.68 -1.25
C ALA A 70 -10.21 17.25 -2.03
N ARG A 71 -10.59 18.51 -1.79
CA ARG A 71 -11.57 19.22 -2.65
C ARG A 71 -11.10 19.36 -4.08
N LYS A 72 -9.79 19.34 -4.34
CA LYS A 72 -9.20 19.49 -5.68
C LYS A 72 -9.07 18.16 -6.45
N GLY A 73 -9.24 17.02 -5.77
CA GLY A 73 -9.63 15.72 -6.37
C GLY A 73 -8.53 14.64 -6.48
N GLY A 74 -8.85 13.39 -6.11
CA GLY A 74 -8.19 12.17 -6.62
C GLY A 74 -8.07 10.98 -5.64
N ARG A 75 -8.28 9.74 -6.14
CA ARG A 75 -8.13 8.43 -5.45
C ARG A 75 -6.75 8.13 -4.81
N GLU A 76 -5.82 9.08 -4.88
CA GLU A 76 -4.43 9.01 -4.38
C GLU A 76 -4.32 9.11 -2.84
N HIS A 77 -5.43 9.34 -2.14
CA HIS A 77 -5.44 9.62 -0.70
C HIS A 77 -5.32 8.39 0.20
N LEU A 78 -5.82 7.22 -0.21
CA LEU A 78 -5.77 6.00 0.59
C LEU A 78 -4.33 5.58 0.92
N GLU A 79 -3.45 5.71 -0.07
CA GLU A 79 -2.02 5.41 0.08
C GLU A 79 -1.30 6.48 0.91
N LYS A 80 -1.59 7.77 0.67
CA LYS A 80 -1.04 8.88 1.47
C LYS A 80 -1.44 8.78 2.94
N ASP A 81 -2.67 8.37 3.22
CA ASP A 81 -3.15 8.14 4.59
C ASP A 81 -2.41 6.96 5.21
N ALA A 82 -2.26 5.83 4.51
CA ALA A 82 -1.51 4.70 5.03
C ALA A 82 -0.04 5.04 5.32
N GLU A 83 0.59 5.83 4.45
CA GLU A 83 1.96 6.35 4.64
C GLU A 83 2.06 7.31 5.82
N PHE A 84 1.06 8.18 6.02
CA PHE A 84 0.97 9.05 7.19
C PHE A 84 0.92 8.23 8.49
N TRP A 85 0.08 7.20 8.54
CA TRP A 85 -0.03 6.32 9.70
C TRP A 85 1.24 5.51 9.94
N ARG A 86 1.89 5.02 8.88
CA ARG A 86 3.18 4.33 8.97
C ARG A 86 4.27 5.26 9.52
N LYS A 87 4.37 6.49 9.01
CA LYS A 87 5.30 7.50 9.52
C LYS A 87 5.01 7.83 10.99
N THR A 88 3.74 7.97 11.34
CA THR A 88 3.31 8.21 12.71
C THR A 88 3.73 7.06 13.62
N LEU A 89 3.53 5.81 13.20
CA LEU A 89 3.94 4.63 13.97
C LEU A 89 5.47 4.56 14.15
N LEU A 90 6.25 4.86 13.11
CA LEU A 90 7.72 4.85 13.16
C LEU A 90 8.30 5.97 14.05
N THR A 91 7.67 7.15 14.04
CA THR A 91 8.09 8.30 14.85
C THR A 91 7.52 8.30 16.26
N THR A 92 6.57 7.40 16.55
CA THR A 92 5.96 7.28 17.87
C THR A 92 6.92 6.58 18.85
N PRO A 93 7.17 7.18 20.02
CA PRO A 93 7.90 6.52 21.11
C PRO A 93 7.29 5.17 21.45
N GLU A 94 8.14 4.20 21.81
CA GLU A 94 7.72 2.81 22.05
C GLU A 94 6.57 2.68 23.06
N GLU A 95 6.61 3.48 24.13
CA GLU A 95 5.56 3.59 25.17
C GLU A 95 4.16 3.97 24.65
N TYR A 96 4.05 4.54 23.44
CA TYR A 96 2.78 4.94 22.82
C TYR A 96 2.49 4.19 21.51
N ARG A 97 3.30 3.20 21.13
CA ARG A 97 3.11 2.46 19.88
C ARG A 97 1.82 1.65 19.88
N ASP A 98 1.50 0.97 20.97
CA ASP A 98 0.26 0.19 21.10
C ASP A 98 -0.98 1.05 20.89
N MET A 99 -0.95 2.29 21.38
CA MET A 99 -2.03 3.24 21.18
C MET A 99 -2.16 3.70 19.73
N THR A 100 -1.04 3.79 19.01
CA THR A 100 -1.03 4.12 17.59
C THR A 100 -1.53 2.94 16.76
N LEU A 101 -1.15 1.71 17.12
CA LEU A 101 -1.69 0.48 16.52
C LEU A 101 -3.20 0.35 16.75
N GLU A 102 -3.68 0.65 17.96
CA GLU A 102 -5.12 0.66 18.28
C GLU A 102 -5.87 1.73 17.46
N ALA A 103 -5.28 2.91 17.26
CA ALA A 103 -5.84 3.96 16.41
C ALA A 103 -5.91 3.53 14.93
N ILE A 104 -4.89 2.86 14.41
CA ILE A 104 -4.89 2.31 13.04
C ILE A 104 -5.97 1.21 12.90
N ALA A 105 -6.11 0.34 13.91
CA ALA A 105 -7.12 -0.72 13.91
C ALA A 105 -8.55 -0.17 14.00
N GLU A 106 -8.77 0.89 14.77
CA GLU A 106 -10.05 1.60 14.84
C GLU A 106 -10.39 2.25 13.50
N GLU A 107 -9.42 2.91 12.87
CA GLU A 107 -9.57 3.51 11.55
C GLU A 107 -9.99 2.46 10.50
N ARG A 108 -9.39 1.26 10.54
CA ARG A 108 -9.81 0.15 9.69
C ARG A 108 -11.23 -0.34 10.01
N ARG A 109 -11.62 -0.44 11.30
CA ARG A 109 -12.99 -0.81 11.68
C ARG A 109 -14.02 0.18 11.12
N GLU A 110 -13.80 1.48 11.30
CA GLU A 110 -14.70 2.52 10.81
C GLU A 110 -14.85 2.46 9.28
N ARG A 111 -13.77 2.14 8.55
CA ARG A 111 -13.83 1.97 7.08
C ARG A 111 -14.68 0.75 6.68
N VAL A 112 -14.51 -0.39 7.35
CA VAL A 112 -15.28 -1.61 7.08
C VAL A 112 -16.75 -1.40 7.40
N GLU A 113 -17.09 -0.89 8.58
CA GLU A 113 -18.49 -0.65 9.00
C GLU A 113 -19.25 0.19 7.97
N ARG A 114 -18.62 1.26 7.46
CA ARG A 114 -19.24 2.13 6.46
C ARG A 114 -19.39 1.50 5.09
N ALA A 115 -18.43 0.67 4.67
CA ALA A 115 -18.54 -0.07 3.42
C ALA A 115 -19.73 -1.02 3.48
N LEU A 116 -19.91 -1.72 4.61
CA LEU A 116 -21.04 -2.60 4.86
C LEU A 116 -22.36 -1.83 4.88
N ASP A 117 -22.45 -0.74 5.63
CA ASP A 117 -23.66 0.11 5.70
C ASP A 117 -24.10 0.60 4.32
N ARG A 118 -23.15 1.07 3.49
CA ARG A 118 -23.44 1.55 2.13
C ARG A 118 -23.94 0.46 1.21
N ALA A 119 -23.40 -0.74 1.36
CA ALA A 119 -23.80 -1.92 0.59
C ALA A 119 -25.05 -2.61 1.17
N GLY A 120 -25.57 -2.13 2.31
CA GLY A 120 -26.78 -2.66 2.95
C GLY A 120 -26.56 -3.93 3.78
N PHE A 121 -25.32 -4.26 4.12
CA PHE A 121 -24.99 -5.35 5.03
C PHE A 121 -25.12 -4.89 6.47
N THR A 122 -25.62 -5.76 7.35
CA THR A 122 -25.75 -5.47 8.79
C THR A 122 -24.59 -6.08 9.59
N ASP A 123 -24.02 -7.18 9.11
CA ASP A 123 -22.87 -7.85 9.71
C ASP A 123 -21.81 -8.22 8.64
N TYR A 124 -20.53 -8.09 8.99
CA TYR A 124 -19.39 -8.51 8.16
C TYR A 124 -19.36 -10.03 7.89
N ARG A 125 -20.11 -10.81 8.66
CA ARG A 125 -20.25 -12.27 8.51
C ARG A 125 -21.23 -12.67 7.41
N GLU A 126 -22.00 -11.73 6.88
CA GLU A 126 -22.90 -12.00 5.76
C GLU A 126 -22.11 -12.39 4.50
N GLU A 127 -22.69 -13.25 3.66
CA GLU A 127 -22.03 -13.74 2.46
C GLU A 127 -21.80 -12.58 1.47
N GLY A 128 -20.57 -12.44 0.96
CA GLY A 128 -20.17 -11.34 0.08
C GLY A 128 -19.81 -10.02 0.78
N ALA A 129 -20.10 -9.87 2.08
CA ALA A 129 -19.78 -8.66 2.85
C ALA A 129 -18.27 -8.35 2.87
N MET A 130 -17.45 -9.38 2.99
CA MET A 130 -15.99 -9.27 2.98
C MET A 130 -15.41 -9.09 1.58
N ASP A 131 -16.16 -9.40 0.52
CA ASP A 131 -15.70 -9.32 -0.87
C ASP A 131 -15.84 -7.92 -1.45
N LEU A 132 -16.47 -6.99 -0.72
CA LEU A 132 -16.57 -5.60 -1.10
C LEU A 132 -15.17 -4.98 -1.31
N PRO A 133 -14.93 -4.31 -2.46
CA PRO A 133 -13.65 -3.66 -2.74
C PRO A 133 -13.18 -2.72 -1.61
N GLU A 134 -14.09 -1.94 -1.04
CA GLU A 134 -13.84 -0.98 0.03
C GLU A 134 -13.45 -1.66 1.36
N VAL A 135 -14.03 -2.84 1.64
CA VAL A 135 -13.63 -3.66 2.78
C VAL A 135 -12.22 -4.19 2.58
N GLN A 136 -11.90 -4.69 1.38
CA GLN A 136 -10.55 -5.13 1.03
C GLN A 136 -9.53 -3.98 1.09
N GLU A 137 -9.90 -2.78 0.65
CA GLU A 137 -9.07 -1.58 0.77
C GLU A 137 -8.82 -1.18 2.22
N ALA A 138 -9.81 -1.32 3.12
CA ALA A 138 -9.64 -1.04 4.54
C ALA A 138 -8.61 -1.97 5.21
N TYR A 139 -8.62 -3.26 4.87
CA TYR A 139 -7.61 -4.22 5.35
C TYR A 139 -6.23 -3.94 4.74
N ARG A 140 -6.16 -3.56 3.46
CA ARG A 140 -4.90 -3.15 2.82
C ARG A 140 -4.31 -1.92 3.49
N PHE A 141 -5.14 -0.92 3.81
CA PHE A 141 -4.73 0.26 4.55
C PHE A 141 -4.05 -0.10 5.88
N GLU A 142 -4.69 -0.92 6.72
CA GLU A 142 -4.13 -1.32 8.01
C GLU A 142 -2.80 -2.06 7.82
N ALA A 143 -2.73 -2.93 6.83
CA ALA A 143 -1.52 -3.67 6.55
C ALA A 143 -0.36 -2.74 6.14
N VAL A 144 -0.60 -1.74 5.29
CA VAL A 144 0.41 -0.74 4.91
C VAL A 144 0.78 0.15 6.10
N ALA A 145 -0.19 0.65 6.84
CA ALA A 145 0.00 1.53 7.99
C ALA A 145 0.80 0.86 9.12
N THR A 146 0.55 -0.43 9.36
CA THR A 146 1.28 -1.22 10.37
C THR A 146 2.63 -1.75 9.86
N GLY A 147 2.95 -1.55 8.58
CA GLY A 147 4.15 -2.13 7.95
C GLY A 147 4.07 -3.64 7.71
N ARG A 148 2.91 -4.27 7.93
CA ARG A 148 2.65 -5.67 7.54
C ARG A 148 2.64 -5.85 6.00
N LEU A 149 2.33 -4.78 5.26
CA LEU A 149 2.47 -4.65 3.82
C LEU A 149 3.53 -3.58 3.53
N VAL A 150 4.62 -3.95 2.87
CA VAL A 150 5.66 -3.01 2.43
C VAL A 150 5.51 -2.80 0.93
N LYS A 151 5.42 -1.54 0.48
CA LYS A 151 5.42 -1.21 -0.95
C LYS A 151 6.72 -1.68 -1.59
N LEU A 152 6.63 -2.30 -2.75
CA LEU A 152 7.77 -2.93 -3.39
C LEU A 152 8.84 -1.90 -3.77
N ASP A 153 8.48 -0.68 -4.13
CA ASP A 153 9.40 0.40 -4.51
C ASP A 153 10.03 1.17 -3.33
N THR A 154 9.59 0.94 -2.08
CA THR A 154 10.02 1.71 -0.90
C THR A 154 11.55 1.85 -0.78
N HIS A 155 12.29 0.78 -1.04
CA HIS A 155 13.75 0.74 -0.88
C HIS A 155 14.51 0.78 -2.21
N LEU A 156 13.83 1.16 -3.30
CA LEU A 156 14.39 1.14 -4.64
C LEU A 156 15.56 2.11 -4.78
N ASP A 157 15.39 3.34 -4.31
CA ASP A 157 16.42 4.38 -4.45
C ASP A 157 17.66 4.06 -3.60
N GLU A 158 17.45 3.49 -2.40
CA GLU A 158 18.52 3.00 -1.54
C GLU A 158 19.29 1.86 -2.23
N TRP A 159 18.58 0.88 -2.80
CA TRP A 159 19.21 -0.21 -3.55
C TRP A 159 20.02 0.31 -4.74
N VAL A 160 19.45 1.20 -5.55
CA VAL A 160 20.14 1.79 -6.71
C VAL A 160 21.40 2.56 -6.29
N ALA A 161 21.39 3.19 -5.12
CA ALA A 161 22.57 3.84 -4.55
C ALA A 161 23.69 2.83 -4.21
N THR A 162 23.35 1.63 -3.72
CA THR A 162 24.34 0.57 -3.42
C THR A 162 25.02 -0.03 -4.65
N LEU A 163 24.40 0.05 -5.83
CA LEU A 163 24.95 -0.54 -7.05
C LEU A 163 26.23 0.17 -7.52
N THR A 164 27.24 -0.57 -7.95
CA THR A 164 28.49 -0.03 -8.54
C THR A 164 28.41 0.18 -10.06
N ASN A 165 27.23 -0.03 -10.65
CA ASN A 165 27.02 0.09 -12.10
C ASN A 165 27.07 1.54 -12.62
N GLU A 166 27.31 1.70 -13.92
CA GLU A 166 27.17 2.97 -14.63
C GLU A 166 25.76 3.56 -14.52
N ALA A 167 25.63 4.89 -14.58
CA ALA A 167 24.36 5.61 -14.40
C ALA A 167 23.25 5.08 -15.32
N LYS A 168 23.55 4.87 -16.61
CA LYS A 168 22.59 4.32 -17.58
C LYS A 168 22.05 2.94 -17.17
N THR A 169 22.89 2.09 -16.59
CA THR A 169 22.50 0.76 -16.11
C THR A 169 21.68 0.85 -14.83
N LYS A 170 22.00 1.80 -13.94
CA LYS A 170 21.19 2.09 -12.74
C LYS A 170 19.78 2.54 -13.11
N ASP A 171 19.64 3.48 -14.04
CA ASP A 171 18.35 3.96 -14.52
C ASP A 171 17.52 2.85 -15.16
N MET A 172 18.17 2.00 -15.96
CA MET A 172 17.53 0.84 -16.57
C MET A 172 17.01 -0.15 -15.51
N LYS A 173 17.81 -0.46 -14.48
CA LYS A 173 17.39 -1.33 -13.37
C LYS A 173 16.23 -0.72 -12.58
N ARG A 174 16.30 0.58 -12.29
CA ARG A 174 15.23 1.32 -11.61
C ARG A 174 13.92 1.24 -12.39
N ALA A 175 13.95 1.52 -13.70
CA ALA A 175 12.78 1.44 -14.56
C ALA A 175 12.20 0.03 -14.63
N THR A 176 13.04 -1.01 -14.67
CA THR A 176 12.59 -2.40 -14.65
C THR A 176 11.87 -2.74 -13.34
N VAL A 177 12.41 -2.33 -12.19
CA VAL A 177 11.79 -2.59 -10.87
C VAL A 177 10.51 -1.79 -10.69
N LEU A 178 10.45 -0.52 -11.13
CA LEU A 178 9.22 0.27 -11.10
C LEU A 178 8.10 -0.38 -11.91
N ARG A 179 8.40 -0.86 -13.12
CA ARG A 179 7.43 -1.59 -13.94
C ARG A 179 6.97 -2.89 -13.27
N PHE A 180 7.83 -3.54 -12.50
CA PHE A 180 7.46 -4.70 -11.70
C PHE A 180 6.57 -4.30 -10.51
N ALA A 181 6.85 -3.15 -9.87
CA ALA A 181 6.04 -2.60 -8.79
C ALA A 181 4.64 -2.12 -9.27
N GLU A 182 4.51 -1.68 -10.52
CA GLU A 182 3.19 -1.38 -11.12
C GLU A 182 2.29 -2.63 -11.18
N GLU A 183 2.87 -3.80 -11.43
CA GLU A 183 2.16 -5.09 -11.44
C GLU A 183 1.97 -5.66 -10.02
N PHE A 184 3.00 -5.51 -9.18
CA PHE A 184 3.04 -6.01 -7.80
C PHE A 184 3.37 -4.85 -6.85
N PRO A 185 2.36 -4.05 -6.44
CA PRO A 185 2.58 -2.86 -5.63
C PRO A 185 3.23 -3.16 -4.28
N TYR A 186 3.02 -4.35 -3.73
CA TYR A 186 3.52 -4.74 -2.42
C TYR A 186 4.38 -6.00 -2.47
N VAL A 187 5.35 -6.08 -1.57
CA VAL A 187 6.20 -7.26 -1.37
C VAL A 187 5.37 -8.52 -1.12
N SER A 188 4.26 -8.39 -0.39
CA SER A 188 3.35 -9.50 -0.10
C SER A 188 2.62 -10.07 -1.31
N ASP A 189 2.47 -9.28 -2.37
CA ASP A 189 1.74 -9.64 -3.58
C ASP A 189 2.58 -10.51 -4.52
N VAL A 190 3.90 -10.49 -4.32
CA VAL A 190 4.83 -11.32 -5.07
C VAL A 190 4.70 -12.77 -4.61
N LYS A 191 3.86 -13.51 -5.32
CA LYS A 191 3.65 -14.96 -5.17
C LYS A 191 4.15 -15.67 -6.43
N GLY A 192 4.77 -16.84 -6.28
CA GLY A 192 5.41 -17.55 -7.40
C GLY A 192 4.48 -17.82 -8.58
N LYS A 193 3.22 -18.19 -8.28
CA LYS A 193 2.18 -18.41 -9.31
C LYS A 193 1.84 -17.14 -10.10
N ASP A 194 1.79 -15.98 -9.43
CA ASP A 194 1.43 -14.72 -10.06
C ASP A 194 2.61 -14.12 -10.83
N VAL A 195 3.83 -14.30 -10.33
CA VAL A 195 5.07 -14.00 -11.10
C VAL A 195 5.14 -14.84 -12.36
N GLN A 196 4.83 -16.15 -12.28
CA GLN A 196 4.80 -17.02 -13.46
C GLN A 196 3.76 -16.56 -14.49
N ARG A 197 2.57 -16.15 -14.04
CA ARG A 197 1.53 -15.58 -14.93
C ARG A 197 2.01 -14.29 -15.59
N TRP A 198 2.68 -13.42 -14.84
CA TRP A 198 3.26 -12.18 -15.36
C TRP A 198 4.32 -12.48 -16.42
N VAL A 199 5.24 -13.43 -16.17
CA VAL A 199 6.25 -13.87 -17.15
C VAL A 199 5.60 -14.43 -18.42
N ASN A 200 4.56 -15.25 -18.28
CA ASN A 200 3.80 -15.79 -19.42
C ASN A 200 3.14 -14.68 -20.23
N ARG A 201 2.67 -13.61 -19.58
CA ARG A 201 2.09 -12.43 -20.23
C ARG A 201 3.14 -11.64 -21.03
N LEU A 202 4.33 -11.43 -20.46
CA LEU A 202 5.45 -10.79 -21.14
C LEU A 202 5.84 -11.55 -22.42
N ALA A 203 5.79 -12.88 -22.38
CA ALA A 203 6.11 -13.73 -23.53
C ALA A 203 4.99 -13.76 -24.58
N SER A 204 3.73 -13.85 -24.17
CA SER A 204 2.59 -14.06 -25.08
C SER A 204 1.97 -12.76 -25.61
N GLN A 205 1.69 -11.78 -24.74
CA GLN A 205 1.01 -10.54 -25.10
C GLN A 205 1.99 -9.47 -25.58
N GLU A 206 3.11 -9.30 -24.86
CA GLU A 206 4.13 -8.31 -25.23
C GLU A 206 5.19 -8.84 -26.20
N GLN A 207 5.12 -10.13 -26.55
CA GLN A 207 6.04 -10.82 -27.47
C GLN A 207 7.52 -10.56 -27.16
N LYS A 208 7.88 -10.41 -25.88
CA LYS A 208 9.27 -10.17 -25.50
C LYS A 208 10.09 -11.41 -25.76
N LYS A 209 11.27 -11.21 -26.35
CA LYS A 209 12.27 -12.28 -26.53
C LYS A 209 12.68 -12.84 -25.17
N ALA A 210 12.91 -14.15 -25.11
CA ALA A 210 13.34 -14.85 -23.89
C ALA A 210 14.54 -14.18 -23.18
N LYS A 211 15.53 -13.71 -23.97
CA LYS A 211 16.71 -13.00 -23.44
C LYS A 211 16.35 -11.69 -22.71
N THR A 212 15.32 -10.99 -23.17
CA THR A 212 14.84 -9.76 -22.53
C THR A 212 14.10 -10.08 -21.22
N ILE A 213 13.29 -11.13 -21.21
CA ILE A 213 12.57 -11.61 -20.01
C ILE A 213 13.56 -12.05 -18.94
N GLN A 214 14.60 -12.82 -19.32
CA GLN A 214 15.67 -13.23 -18.40
C GLN A 214 16.41 -12.04 -17.80
N ARG A 215 16.70 -11.00 -18.59
CA ARG A 215 17.32 -9.77 -18.09
C ARG A 215 16.41 -9.09 -17.06
N ILE A 216 15.13 -8.91 -17.39
CA ILE A 216 14.13 -8.30 -16.50
C ILE A 216 14.09 -9.06 -15.17
N LEU A 217 13.96 -10.39 -15.22
CA LEU A 217 13.93 -11.23 -14.02
C LEU A 217 15.22 -11.15 -13.20
N SER A 218 16.37 -11.07 -13.86
CA SER A 218 17.67 -10.94 -13.17
C SER A 218 17.78 -9.61 -12.42
N GLU A 219 17.27 -8.52 -13.00
CA GLU A 219 17.25 -7.20 -12.37
C GLU A 219 16.29 -7.16 -11.18
N VAL A 220 15.09 -7.71 -11.33
CA VAL A 220 14.10 -7.82 -10.24
C VAL A 220 14.61 -8.71 -9.12
N ARG A 221 15.24 -9.86 -9.44
CA ARG A 221 15.83 -10.76 -8.43
C ARG A 221 16.94 -10.07 -7.63
N GLY A 222 17.78 -9.28 -8.30
CA GLY A 222 18.82 -8.50 -7.61
C GLY A 222 18.24 -7.54 -6.57
N TYR A 223 17.13 -6.90 -6.89
CA TYR A 223 16.41 -6.05 -5.93
C TYR A 223 15.72 -6.86 -4.83
N TRP A 224 15.10 -7.98 -5.17
CA TRP A 224 14.47 -8.86 -4.18
C TRP A 224 15.45 -9.41 -3.15
N SER A 225 16.66 -9.78 -3.60
CA SER A 225 17.74 -10.24 -2.72
C SER A 225 18.17 -9.14 -1.74
N TYR A 226 18.19 -7.89 -2.21
CA TYR A 226 18.44 -6.74 -1.35
C TYR A 226 17.33 -6.55 -0.30
N LEU A 227 16.06 -6.69 -0.68
CA LEU A 227 14.95 -6.62 0.27
C LEU A 227 15.01 -7.73 1.34
N ILE A 228 15.44 -8.94 0.97
CA ILE A 228 15.69 -10.03 1.94
C ILE A 228 16.83 -9.63 2.89
N SER A 229 17.92 -9.03 2.38
CA SER A 229 19.05 -8.60 3.20
C SER A 229 18.73 -7.49 4.21
N LEU A 230 17.68 -6.69 3.93
CA LEU A 230 17.15 -5.69 4.85
C LEU A 230 16.11 -6.25 5.84
N GLU A 231 15.88 -7.58 5.84
CA GLU A 231 14.83 -8.26 6.62
C GLU A 231 13.41 -7.73 6.37
N VAL A 232 13.21 -7.00 5.28
CA VAL A 232 11.89 -6.52 4.82
C VAL A 232 11.04 -7.68 4.31
N VAL A 233 11.70 -8.78 3.90
CA VAL A 233 11.08 -10.04 3.48
C VAL A 233 11.65 -11.17 4.34
N PRO A 234 10.81 -12.05 4.92
CA PRO A 234 11.31 -13.25 5.60
C PRO A 234 12.16 -14.10 4.64
N VAL A 235 13.31 -14.60 5.11
CA VAL A 235 14.25 -15.42 4.32
C VAL A 235 13.56 -16.63 3.69
N ASP A 236 12.56 -17.22 4.37
CA ASP A 236 11.78 -18.36 3.88
C ASP A 236 10.87 -18.05 2.66
N ARG A 237 10.79 -16.79 2.23
CA ARG A 237 9.98 -16.34 1.07
C ARG A 237 10.85 -16.15 -0.17
N GLN A 238 11.69 -17.14 -0.49
CA GLN A 238 12.51 -17.23 -1.70
C GLN A 238 11.67 -17.52 -2.96
N VAL A 239 10.71 -16.67 -3.27
CA VAL A 239 9.77 -16.83 -4.41
C VAL A 239 10.47 -16.72 -5.77
N LEU A 240 11.60 -16.02 -5.82
CA LEU A 240 12.32 -15.70 -7.06
C LEU A 240 13.63 -16.50 -7.24
N GLU A 241 14.04 -17.29 -6.25
CA GLU A 241 15.29 -18.07 -6.30
C GLU A 241 15.09 -19.50 -6.84
N ASP A 242 13.87 -20.03 -6.82
CA ASP A 242 13.59 -21.37 -7.34
C ASP A 242 13.90 -21.50 -8.84
N ASP A 243 14.67 -22.54 -9.15
CA ASP A 243 15.27 -22.91 -10.44
C ASP A 243 14.25 -23.22 -11.57
N GLN A 244 12.96 -22.91 -11.38
CA GLN A 244 11.91 -23.12 -12.38
C GLN A 244 12.08 -22.24 -13.63
N GLY A 245 12.80 -21.12 -13.54
CA GLY A 245 13.13 -20.29 -14.70
C GLY A 245 14.07 -20.99 -15.71
N ARG A 246 14.89 -21.95 -15.26
CA ARG A 246 15.72 -22.78 -16.15
C ARG A 246 14.95 -23.96 -16.72
N ALA A 247 14.07 -24.58 -15.93
CA ALA A 247 13.29 -25.74 -16.36
C ALA A 247 12.21 -25.38 -17.39
N CYS A 248 11.53 -24.23 -17.27
CA CYS A 248 10.45 -23.87 -18.19
C CYS A 248 10.92 -23.45 -19.59
N LEU A 249 12.16 -22.97 -19.75
CA LEU A 249 12.70 -22.63 -21.08
C LEU A 249 13.10 -23.85 -21.92
N LEU A 250 13.34 -25.00 -21.28
CA LEU A 250 13.60 -26.26 -21.97
C LEU A 250 12.32 -27.05 -22.32
N ALA A 251 11.17 -26.64 -21.79
CA ALA A 251 9.87 -27.29 -21.99
C ALA A 251 8.92 -26.52 -22.93
N ALA A 252 9.39 -25.49 -23.64
CA ALA A 252 8.60 -24.86 -24.68
C ALA A 252 8.44 -25.83 -25.88
N PRO A 253 7.22 -26.18 -26.31
CA PRO A 253 7.04 -26.94 -27.53
C PRO A 253 7.58 -26.11 -28.69
N GLN A 254 8.56 -26.66 -29.41
CA GLN A 254 9.05 -26.07 -30.65
C GLN A 254 7.85 -25.77 -31.57
N PRO A 255 7.76 -24.58 -32.18
CA PRO A 255 6.71 -24.31 -33.14
C PRO A 255 6.85 -25.32 -34.28
N ARG A 256 5.85 -26.21 -34.44
CA ARG A 256 5.77 -27.09 -35.61
C ARG A 256 5.68 -26.18 -36.83
N LEU A 257 6.75 -26.15 -37.62
CA LEU A 257 6.75 -25.51 -38.93
C LEU A 257 5.60 -26.11 -39.75
N PRO A 258 4.78 -25.28 -40.43
CA PRO A 258 3.78 -25.81 -41.34
C PRO A 258 4.50 -26.55 -42.48
N LEU A 259 4.15 -27.82 -42.67
CA LEU A 259 4.59 -28.58 -43.82
C LEU A 259 3.99 -27.95 -45.08
N SER A 260 4.84 -27.29 -45.86
CA SER A 260 4.51 -26.88 -47.23
C SER A 260 4.24 -28.13 -48.06
N PRO A 261 3.12 -28.22 -48.81
CA PRO A 261 2.94 -29.29 -49.78
C PRO A 261 3.93 -29.11 -50.95
N CYS A 262 4.67 -30.18 -51.28
CA CYS A 262 5.51 -30.24 -52.48
C CYS A 262 4.64 -30.23 -53.75
N PRO A 263 5.00 -29.49 -54.81
CA PRO A 263 4.32 -29.55 -56.09
C PRO A 263 4.91 -30.64 -56.98
N ALA A 264 4.07 -31.56 -57.46
CA ALA A 264 4.07 -32.17 -58.79
C ALA A 264 2.82 -33.05 -58.94
#